data_AF-A0A3R6NTS8-F1
#
_entry.id   AF-A0A3R6NTS8-F1
#
_cell.length_a   1.000
_cell.length_b   1.000
_cell.length_c   1.000
_cell.angle_alpha   90.00
_cell.angle_beta   90.00
_cell.angle_gamma   90.00
#
_symmetry.space_group_name_H-M   'P 1'
#
loop_
_entity.id
_entity.type
_entity.pdbx_description
1 polymer ?
#
loop_
_entity_poly.entity_id
_entity_poly.type
_entity_poly.pdbx_seq_one_letter_code
_entity_poly.pdbx_strand_id
1 'polypeptide(L)'
;MEDIMITSGTSFEGYEISEYGPYRFVQTILSSNFLKEIGSSIADIATDRSSIYQEKLDGAMNEAIKSFKEMAGKTKYNAVVGFHTNVVDYSSNITSVVAAGTLVSIKKEYQSEFEKSVFVRKELYVNNYYDKLVPRAVKIVLASEGKGTRISAWFNNYNMEDIKAIKADIKFTNIYGDEITLTGVDFVFDKTGQSLLKSDYIECKLPDKYIKIISSSKVYIQKYVTSRGVYSCGDDPIDVDLSPLKFKALKMKKGLDAVCNYKSDGLVWTCNCGHVNEGGAEECVICSRKQDEMKNTVSFNYEPMIEEMRQKEYVMEIKDVLMKHIKDIDSGLRMQLLEIMESGLQYEKTRGNMKDTVIEKVENLFLGL
;
A
#
# COMPACT_ATOMS: atom_id res chain seq x y z
N MET A 1 26.61 25.41 25.35
CA MET A 1 25.57 26.44 25.21
C MET A 1 24.69 25.94 24.09
N GLU A 2 23.40 25.71 24.31
CA GLU A 2 22.50 25.27 23.24
C GLU A 2 22.46 26.35 22.14
N ASP A 3 22.53 25.93 20.88
CA ASP A 3 22.51 26.82 19.73
C ASP A 3 21.10 27.41 19.59
N ILE A 4 20.97 28.73 19.71
CA ILE A 4 19.69 29.43 19.57
C ILE A 4 19.28 29.45 18.09
N MET A 5 18.09 28.94 17.81
CA MET A 5 17.52 28.97 16.47
C MET A 5 17.05 30.38 16.11
N ILE A 6 17.38 30.86 14.92
CA ILE A 6 17.00 32.19 14.44
C ILE A 6 16.38 32.06 13.05
N THR A 7 15.26 32.75 12.81
CA THR A 7 14.63 32.86 11.49
C THR A 7 14.14 34.28 11.24
N SER A 8 14.21 34.71 9.97
CA SER A 8 13.55 35.94 9.51
C SER A 8 12.03 35.74 9.32
N GLY A 9 11.57 34.49 9.26
CA GLY A 9 10.14 34.14 9.21
C GLY A 9 9.43 34.31 10.56
N THR A 10 8.14 33.99 10.59
CA THR A 10 7.28 34.14 11.79
C THR A 10 7.16 32.86 12.64
N SER A 11 7.67 31.72 12.17
CA SER A 11 7.63 30.43 12.84
C SER A 11 8.78 29.50 12.42
N PHE A 12 8.91 28.34 13.08
CA PHE A 12 9.78 27.24 12.70
C PHE A 12 8.92 26.01 12.36
N GLU A 13 9.06 25.45 11.16
CA GLU A 13 8.30 24.26 10.76
C GLU A 13 8.63 23.04 11.64
N GLY A 14 7.59 22.33 12.09
CA GLY A 14 7.73 21.20 13.03
C GLY A 14 7.99 21.62 14.48
N TYR A 15 7.82 22.90 14.80
CA TYR A 15 7.87 23.43 16.15
C TYR A 15 6.65 24.30 16.46
N GLU A 16 6.16 24.21 17.68
CA GLU A 16 5.12 25.08 18.22
C GLU A 16 5.77 26.20 19.07
N ILE A 17 5.36 27.46 18.85
CA ILE A 17 5.73 28.57 19.74
C ILE A 17 4.87 28.47 21.00
N SER A 18 5.49 28.05 22.10
CA SER A 18 4.84 27.88 23.39
C SER A 18 4.81 29.15 24.25
N GLU A 19 5.69 30.13 23.99
CA GLU A 19 5.70 31.42 24.69
C GLU A 19 6.34 32.51 23.81
N TYR A 20 5.74 33.70 23.78
CA TYR A 20 6.33 34.90 23.17
C TYR A 20 7.05 35.74 24.23
N GLY A 21 8.32 36.02 23.98
CA GLY A 21 9.16 36.90 24.78
C GLY A 21 9.23 38.33 24.25
N PRO A 22 10.06 39.17 24.89
CA PRO A 22 10.21 40.55 24.47
C PRO A 22 10.92 40.65 23.13
N TYR A 23 10.55 41.67 22.35
CA TYR A 23 11.35 42.15 21.24
C TYR A 23 12.68 42.72 21.77
N ARG A 24 13.78 42.35 21.15
CA ARG A 24 15.13 42.81 21.53
C ARG A 24 15.86 43.32 20.30
N PHE A 25 16.85 44.16 20.55
CA PHE A 25 17.82 44.57 19.55
C PHE A 25 19.21 44.70 20.20
N VAL A 26 20.24 44.54 19.38
CA VAL A 26 21.64 44.87 19.72
C VAL A 26 22.19 45.77 18.62
N GLN A 27 23.20 46.58 18.96
CA GLN A 27 23.83 47.51 18.02
C GLN A 27 25.34 47.31 18.03
N THR A 28 25.93 47.20 16.84
CA THR A 28 27.38 47.22 16.63
C THR A 28 27.75 48.55 15.97
N ILE A 29 28.56 49.36 16.65
CA ILE A 29 28.93 50.70 16.18
C ILE A 29 30.13 50.62 15.23
N LEU A 30 29.99 51.21 14.05
CA LEU A 30 31.05 51.45 13.07
C LEU A 30 31.52 52.89 13.22
N SER A 31 32.71 53.08 13.80
CA SER A 31 33.31 54.40 14.02
C SER A 31 33.98 54.97 12.76
N SER A 32 34.36 56.25 12.79
CA SER A 32 35.06 56.95 11.70
C SER A 32 36.31 56.26 11.14
N ASN A 33 36.95 55.37 11.90
CA ASN A 33 38.08 54.57 11.42
C ASN A 33 37.66 53.57 10.33
N PHE A 34 36.42 53.07 10.36
CA PHE A 34 35.84 52.24 9.32
C PHE A 34 35.84 52.96 7.96
N LEU A 35 35.27 54.17 7.92
CA LEU A 35 35.20 55.01 6.71
C LEU A 35 36.59 55.47 6.24
N LYS A 36 37.50 55.79 7.16
CA LYS A 36 38.88 56.16 6.84
C LYS A 36 39.68 55.00 6.25
N GLU A 37 39.56 53.79 6.79
CA GLU A 37 40.27 52.60 6.28
C GLU A 37 39.76 52.15 4.91
N ILE A 38 38.47 52.35 4.61
CA ILE A 38 37.92 52.18 3.25
C ILE A 38 38.53 53.23 2.31
N GLY A 39 38.74 54.46 2.80
CA GLY A 39 39.32 55.56 2.02
C GLY A 39 40.84 55.53 1.86
N SER A 40 41.60 54.97 2.79
CA SER A 40 43.08 55.04 2.80
C SER A 40 43.78 53.90 2.07
N SER A 41 43.11 52.78 1.79
CA SER A 41 43.72 51.60 1.15
C SER A 41 43.55 51.55 -0.38
N ILE A 42 42.94 52.57 -1.00
CA ILE A 42 42.46 52.50 -2.39
C ILE A 42 42.80 53.79 -3.13
N ALA A 43 44.09 53.99 -3.44
CA ALA A 43 44.50 55.02 -4.38
C ALA A 43 44.21 54.63 -5.83
N ASP A 44 44.07 53.35 -6.18
CA ASP A 44 43.86 52.93 -7.57
C ASP A 44 42.87 51.74 -7.67
N ILE A 45 41.91 51.84 -8.61
CA ILE A 45 40.94 50.80 -9.07
C ILE A 45 39.56 50.80 -8.36
N ALA A 46 38.51 51.19 -9.11
CA ALA A 46 37.13 51.32 -8.63
C ALA A 46 36.40 49.99 -8.34
N THR A 47 36.91 48.86 -8.84
CA THR A 47 36.28 47.53 -8.73
C THR A 47 36.48 46.88 -7.36
N ASP A 48 37.54 47.26 -6.62
CA ASP A 48 37.88 46.72 -5.28
C ASP A 48 37.17 47.45 -4.13
N ARG A 49 36.45 48.55 -4.44
CA ARG A 49 35.73 49.34 -3.43
C ARG A 49 34.51 48.59 -2.88
N SER A 50 33.80 47.84 -3.71
CA SER A 50 32.60 47.11 -3.28
C SER A 50 32.93 45.86 -2.48
N SER A 51 34.00 45.14 -2.83
CA SER A 51 34.44 43.90 -2.15
C SER A 51 34.86 44.17 -0.71
N ILE A 52 35.76 45.14 -0.49
CA ILE A 52 36.26 45.51 0.84
C ILE A 52 35.14 46.10 1.70
N TYR A 53 34.28 46.94 1.11
CA TYR A 53 33.16 47.53 1.83
C TYR A 53 32.14 46.46 2.26
N GLN A 54 31.83 45.53 1.36
CA GLN A 54 30.94 44.42 1.62
C GLN A 54 31.52 43.47 2.67
N GLU A 55 32.80 43.11 2.58
CA GLU A 55 33.47 42.26 3.58
C GLU A 55 33.40 42.87 4.99
N LYS A 56 33.63 44.18 5.11
CA LYS A 56 33.55 44.88 6.40
C LYS A 56 32.11 44.98 6.92
N LEU A 57 31.12 45.20 6.06
CA LEU A 57 29.71 45.19 6.44
C LEU A 57 29.25 43.78 6.86
N ASP A 58 29.65 42.75 6.12
CA ASP A 58 29.36 41.35 6.45
C ASP A 58 29.98 40.99 7.81
N GLY A 59 31.22 41.45 8.08
CA GLY A 59 31.86 41.33 9.39
C GLY A 59 31.03 41.96 10.51
N ALA A 60 30.57 43.21 10.31
CA ALA A 60 29.74 43.92 11.27
C ALA A 60 28.36 43.26 11.48
N MET A 61 27.73 42.76 10.42
CA MET A 61 26.48 42.00 10.50
C MET A 61 26.66 40.70 11.26
N ASN A 62 27.72 39.95 10.99
CA ASN A 62 28.04 38.72 11.71
C ASN A 62 28.31 38.97 13.20
N GLU A 63 29.00 40.06 13.53
CA GLU A 63 29.22 40.46 14.92
C GLU A 63 27.92 40.87 15.62
N ALA A 64 27.02 41.58 14.94
CA ALA A 64 25.70 41.93 15.46
C ALA A 64 24.83 40.68 15.68
N ILE A 65 24.82 39.72 14.74
CA ILE A 65 24.11 38.43 14.88
C ILE A 65 24.68 37.63 16.05
N LYS A 66 26.01 37.55 16.17
CA LYS A 66 26.69 36.86 17.28
C LYS A 66 26.33 37.50 18.63
N SER A 67 26.43 38.82 18.73
CA SER A 67 26.05 39.58 19.93
C SER A 67 24.57 39.38 20.28
N PHE A 68 23.69 39.30 19.28
CA PHE A 68 22.27 39.02 19.49
C PHE A 68 22.05 37.61 20.04
N LYS A 69 22.73 36.60 19.47
CA LYS A 69 22.69 35.21 19.96
C LYS A 69 23.18 35.12 21.41
N GLU A 70 24.29 35.77 21.74
CA GLU A 70 24.82 35.80 23.11
C GLU A 70 23.85 36.48 24.10
N MET A 71 23.18 37.56 23.67
CA MET A 71 22.15 38.22 24.47
C MET A 71 20.93 37.31 24.66
N ALA A 72 20.43 36.70 23.59
CA ALA A 72 19.30 35.78 23.63
C ALA A 72 19.60 34.56 24.53
N GLY A 73 20.84 34.06 24.51
CA GLY A 73 21.28 32.89 25.29
C GLY A 73 21.38 33.13 26.79
N LYS A 74 21.33 34.39 27.21
CA LYS A 74 21.22 34.79 28.62
C LYS A 74 19.78 34.86 29.10
N THR A 75 18.81 34.54 28.24
CA THR A 75 17.37 34.54 28.54
C THR A 75 16.82 33.11 28.62
N LYS A 76 15.56 32.97 29.04
CA LYS A 76 14.86 31.67 29.07
C LYS A 76 14.36 31.19 27.69
N TYR A 77 14.47 32.03 26.67
CA TYR A 77 13.93 31.76 25.33
C TYR A 77 14.98 31.03 24.49
N ASN A 78 14.55 30.05 23.70
CA ASN A 78 15.44 29.15 22.94
C ASN A 78 15.44 29.43 21.42
N ALA A 79 14.62 30.37 20.93
CA ALA A 79 14.61 30.76 19.53
C ALA A 79 14.22 32.22 19.29
N VAL A 80 14.39 32.69 18.05
CA VAL A 80 14.10 34.05 17.59
C VAL A 80 13.34 34.01 16.27
N VAL A 81 12.23 34.75 16.19
CA VAL A 81 11.41 34.92 14.98
C VAL A 81 11.35 36.40 14.57
N GLY A 82 11.05 36.67 13.30
CA GLY A 82 11.02 38.02 12.74
C GLY A 82 12.39 38.71 12.78
N PHE A 83 13.47 37.91 12.74
CA PHE A 83 14.82 38.43 12.83
C PHE A 83 15.20 39.23 11.59
N HIS A 84 15.76 40.41 11.79
CA HIS A 84 16.25 41.27 10.72
C HIS A 84 17.48 42.06 11.17
N THR A 85 18.28 42.47 10.20
CA THR A 85 19.42 43.36 10.37
C THR A 85 19.24 44.61 9.53
N ASN A 86 19.56 45.78 10.09
CA ASN A 86 19.51 47.07 9.41
C ASN A 86 20.80 47.84 9.65
N VAL A 87 21.24 48.59 8.64
CA VAL A 87 22.32 49.58 8.78
C VAL A 87 21.67 50.94 9.05
N VAL A 88 22.11 51.63 10.11
CA VAL A 88 21.56 52.92 10.54
C VAL A 88 22.68 53.93 10.66
N ASP A 89 22.57 55.04 9.93
CA ASP A 89 23.48 56.19 10.02
C ASP A 89 22.96 57.18 11.07
N TYR A 90 23.75 57.39 12.13
CA TYR A 90 23.41 58.35 13.18
C TYR A 90 24.00 59.74 12.92
N SER A 91 25.18 59.80 12.32
CA SER A 91 25.87 61.04 11.94
C SER A 91 26.88 60.78 10.83
N SER A 92 27.53 61.82 10.31
CA SER A 92 28.55 61.71 9.25
C SER A 92 29.72 60.76 9.58
N ASN A 93 29.91 60.41 10.86
CA ASN A 93 31.04 59.62 11.33
C ASN A 93 30.64 58.37 12.14
N ILE A 94 29.33 58.09 12.27
CA ILE A 94 28.82 56.98 13.07
C ILE A 94 27.73 56.27 12.29
N THR A 95 28.05 55.07 11.84
CA THR A 95 27.11 54.09 11.28
C THR A 95 26.98 52.94 12.27
N SER A 96 25.84 52.27 12.31
CA SER A 96 25.67 51.08 13.15
C SER A 96 24.94 49.99 12.41
N VAL A 97 25.23 48.74 12.77
CA VAL A 97 24.41 47.60 12.38
C VAL A 97 23.54 47.21 13.56
N VAL A 98 22.23 47.23 13.35
CA VAL A 98 21.23 46.84 14.33
C VAL A 98 20.69 45.47 13.95
N ALA A 99 20.79 44.51 14.86
CA ALA A 99 20.14 43.20 14.74
C ALA A 99 18.97 43.15 15.72
N ALA A 100 17.79 42.76 15.25
CA ALA A 100 16.58 42.77 16.06
C ALA A 100 15.63 41.61 15.74
N GLY A 101 14.82 41.22 16.72
CA GLY A 101 13.86 40.12 16.58
C GLY A 101 13.08 39.85 17.86
N THR A 102 12.11 38.94 17.78
CA THR A 102 11.27 38.54 18.92
C THR A 102 11.78 37.23 19.50
N LEU A 103 12.13 37.23 20.78
CA LEU A 103 12.53 36.01 21.49
C LEU A 103 11.29 35.12 21.70
N VAL A 104 11.41 33.81 21.50
CA VAL A 104 10.32 32.85 21.68
C VAL A 104 10.80 31.55 22.33
N SER A 105 9.91 30.86 23.03
CA SER A 105 10.14 29.49 23.50
C SER A 105 9.43 28.53 22.56
N ILE A 106 10.19 27.76 21.79
CA ILE A 106 9.67 26.74 20.88
C ILE A 106 9.80 25.33 21.47
N LYS A 107 8.82 24.49 21.17
CA LYS A 107 8.85 23.05 21.46
C LYS A 107 8.70 22.30 20.16
N LYS A 108 9.49 21.24 19.97
CA LYS A 108 9.34 20.37 18.80
C LYS A 108 7.95 19.76 18.85
N GLU A 109 7.16 19.96 17.79
CA GLU A 109 5.83 19.41 17.69
C GLU A 109 5.98 17.90 17.54
N TYR A 110 5.45 17.13 18.50
CA TYR A 110 5.43 15.68 18.40
C TYR A 110 4.34 15.30 17.40
N GLN A 111 4.74 15.09 16.14
CA GLN A 111 3.88 14.36 15.20
C GLN A 111 3.94 12.88 15.54
N SER A 112 2.81 12.35 16.00
CA SER A 112 2.69 10.95 16.36
C SER A 112 2.96 10.06 15.14
N GLU A 113 3.78 9.02 15.29
CA GLU A 113 3.96 8.01 14.25
C GLU A 113 2.64 7.27 13.91
N PHE A 114 1.63 7.34 14.78
CA PHE A 114 0.29 6.79 14.56
C PHE A 114 -0.56 7.60 13.56
N GLU A 115 -0.22 8.86 13.29
CA GLU A 115 -0.98 9.71 12.36
C GLU A 115 -0.53 9.54 10.89
N LYS A 116 0.66 8.99 10.65
CA LYS A 116 1.32 9.00 9.32
C LYS A 116 0.77 8.00 8.30
N SER A 117 -0.04 7.01 8.67
CA SER A 117 -0.67 6.10 7.69
C SER A 117 -1.82 5.28 8.26
N VAL A 118 -2.97 5.91 8.48
CA VAL A 118 -4.13 5.20 9.05
C VAL A 118 -4.99 4.50 8.01
N PHE A 119 -4.76 4.75 6.71
CA PHE A 119 -5.47 4.02 5.66
C PHE A 119 -4.93 2.59 5.51
N VAL A 120 -5.76 1.61 5.85
CA VAL A 120 -5.49 0.19 5.62
C VAL A 120 -6.61 -0.35 4.75
N ARG A 121 -6.26 -1.06 3.67
CA ARG A 121 -7.21 -1.72 2.77
C ARG A 121 -6.76 -3.16 2.51
N LYS A 122 -7.70 -4.10 2.53
CA LYS A 122 -7.47 -5.49 2.15
C LYS A 122 -8.61 -6.03 1.31
N GLU A 123 -8.25 -6.68 0.21
CA GLU A 123 -9.17 -7.44 -0.63
C GLU A 123 -8.97 -8.93 -0.38
N LEU A 124 -10.07 -9.67 -0.24
CA LEU A 124 -10.10 -11.10 0.02
C LEU A 124 -11.03 -11.75 -1.00
N TYR A 125 -10.60 -12.82 -1.64
CA TYR A 125 -11.53 -13.66 -2.39
C TYR A 125 -12.38 -14.49 -1.42
N VAL A 126 -13.62 -14.73 -1.80
CA VAL A 126 -14.56 -15.55 -1.02
C VAL A 126 -14.31 -17.02 -1.34
N ASN A 127 -14.03 -17.82 -0.29
CA ASN A 127 -13.59 -19.22 -0.36
C ASN A 127 -14.75 -20.23 -0.25
N ASN A 128 -15.97 -19.80 -0.55
CA ASN A 128 -17.14 -20.68 -0.64
C ASN A 128 -18.11 -20.12 -1.69
N TYR A 129 -18.97 -20.98 -2.23
CA TYR A 129 -19.90 -20.60 -3.29
C TYR A 129 -21.17 -21.45 -3.26
N TYR A 130 -22.26 -20.90 -3.77
CA TYR A 130 -23.49 -21.65 -4.01
C TYR A 130 -23.40 -22.31 -5.38
N ASP A 131 -23.93 -23.52 -5.58
CA ASP A 131 -23.98 -24.18 -6.89
C ASP A 131 -25.27 -23.84 -7.69
N LYS A 132 -26.15 -23.03 -7.10
CA LYS A 132 -27.42 -22.55 -7.68
C LYS A 132 -27.31 -21.15 -8.30
N LEU A 133 -28.36 -20.77 -9.02
CA LEU A 133 -28.50 -19.50 -9.73
C LEU A 133 -28.98 -18.37 -8.79
N VAL A 134 -28.17 -18.11 -7.76
CA VAL A 134 -28.34 -17.04 -6.77
C VAL A 134 -27.20 -16.02 -6.89
N PRO A 135 -27.30 -14.82 -6.30
CA PRO A 135 -26.16 -13.92 -6.23
C PRO A 135 -25.00 -14.62 -5.51
N ARG A 136 -23.79 -14.59 -6.08
CA ARG A 136 -22.63 -15.28 -5.49
C ARG A 136 -21.57 -14.30 -5.05
N ALA A 137 -21.26 -14.27 -3.77
CA ALA A 137 -20.17 -13.46 -3.25
C ALA A 137 -18.83 -13.95 -3.83
N VAL A 138 -18.02 -13.03 -4.34
CA VAL A 138 -16.72 -13.35 -4.95
C VAL A 138 -15.55 -12.63 -4.32
N LYS A 139 -15.80 -11.49 -3.67
CA LYS A 139 -14.77 -10.69 -3.02
C LYS A 139 -15.33 -9.94 -1.82
N ILE A 140 -14.56 -9.86 -0.74
CA ILE A 140 -14.75 -8.94 0.37
C ILE A 140 -13.64 -7.89 0.34
N VAL A 141 -14.01 -6.64 0.60
CA VAL A 141 -13.08 -5.51 0.72
C VAL A 141 -13.23 -4.91 2.11
N LEU A 142 -12.16 -4.94 2.89
CA LEU A 142 -12.06 -4.28 4.19
C LEU A 142 -11.23 -3.01 4.03
N ALA A 143 -11.68 -1.90 4.62
CA ALA A 143 -10.95 -0.65 4.64
C ALA A 143 -11.12 0.06 5.99
N SER A 144 -10.09 0.76 6.46
CA SER A 144 -10.15 1.64 7.63
C SER A 144 -9.29 2.87 7.36
N GLU A 145 -9.75 4.03 7.83
CA GLU A 145 -9.00 5.30 7.90
C GLU A 145 -8.65 5.66 9.35
N GLY A 146 -8.66 4.67 10.26
CA GLY A 146 -8.44 4.88 11.70
C GLY A 146 -9.68 5.21 12.51
N LYS A 147 -10.84 5.26 11.86
CA LYS A 147 -12.13 5.61 12.47
C LYS A 147 -13.12 4.44 12.37
N GLY A 148 -12.60 3.22 12.54
CA GLY A 148 -13.37 1.99 12.41
C GLY A 148 -13.24 1.32 11.04
N THR A 149 -13.53 0.02 11.01
CA THR A 149 -13.47 -0.78 9.79
C THR A 149 -14.78 -0.69 9.02
N ARG A 150 -14.65 -0.50 7.72
CA ARG A 150 -15.73 -0.62 6.75
C ARG A 150 -15.54 -1.86 5.90
N ILE A 151 -16.65 -2.49 5.53
CA ILE A 151 -16.70 -3.67 4.67
C ILE A 151 -17.57 -3.38 3.44
N SER A 152 -17.11 -3.87 2.28
CA SER A 152 -17.87 -3.95 1.03
C SER A 152 -17.73 -5.37 0.48
N ALA A 153 -18.73 -5.85 -0.24
CA ALA A 153 -18.73 -7.17 -0.86
C ALA A 153 -19.11 -7.08 -2.33
N TRP A 154 -18.49 -7.92 -3.15
CA TRP A 154 -18.79 -8.02 -4.57
C TRP A 154 -19.50 -9.34 -4.84
N PHE A 155 -20.55 -9.29 -5.65
CA PHE A 155 -21.40 -10.43 -5.98
C PHE A 155 -21.57 -10.56 -7.49
N ASN A 156 -21.41 -11.77 -8.02
CA ASN A 156 -21.86 -12.05 -9.37
C ASN A 156 -23.37 -12.26 -9.38
N ASN A 157 -24.00 -11.63 -10.37
CA ASN A 157 -25.43 -11.59 -10.60
C ASN A 157 -25.72 -12.22 -11.96
N TYR A 158 -25.74 -13.54 -12.00
CA TYR A 158 -25.92 -14.31 -13.23
C TYR A 158 -27.27 -14.05 -13.91
N ASN A 159 -28.31 -13.73 -13.12
CA ASN A 159 -29.64 -13.46 -13.64
C ASN A 159 -29.82 -12.03 -14.17
N MET A 160 -28.80 -11.17 -14.04
CA MET A 160 -28.92 -9.74 -14.34
C MET A 160 -30.12 -9.09 -13.61
N GLU A 161 -30.46 -9.59 -12.42
CA GLU A 161 -31.60 -9.12 -11.65
C GLU A 161 -31.31 -7.76 -11.00
N ASP A 162 -32.36 -6.98 -10.79
CA ASP A 162 -32.34 -5.76 -10.00
C ASP A 162 -32.28 -6.11 -8.49
N ILE A 163 -31.10 -6.51 -8.02
CA ILE A 163 -30.85 -6.86 -6.62
C ILE A 163 -30.56 -5.60 -5.82
N LYS A 164 -31.44 -5.30 -4.87
CA LYS A 164 -31.38 -4.07 -4.05
C LYS A 164 -30.51 -4.24 -2.80
N ALA A 165 -30.55 -5.42 -2.20
CA ALA A 165 -29.80 -5.73 -0.98
C ALA A 165 -29.54 -7.23 -0.83
N ILE A 166 -28.44 -7.58 -0.16
CA ILE A 166 -28.08 -8.94 0.24
C ILE A 166 -27.73 -8.93 1.72
N LYS A 167 -28.41 -9.75 2.52
CA LYS A 167 -28.08 -10.00 3.93
C LYS A 167 -27.26 -11.27 4.03
N ALA A 168 -26.07 -11.19 4.63
CA ALA A 168 -25.17 -12.32 4.75
C ALA A 168 -24.37 -12.33 6.06
N ASP A 169 -23.95 -13.52 6.48
CA ASP A 169 -22.90 -13.69 7.49
C ASP A 169 -21.54 -13.80 6.79
N ILE A 170 -20.51 -13.18 7.37
CA ILE A 170 -19.15 -13.22 6.85
C ILE A 170 -18.27 -13.85 7.91
N LYS A 171 -17.66 -14.97 7.55
CA LYS A 171 -16.72 -15.69 8.40
C LYS A 171 -15.30 -15.46 7.90
N PHE A 172 -14.49 -14.80 8.70
CA PHE A 172 -13.07 -14.59 8.44
C PHE A 172 -12.23 -15.61 9.19
N THR A 173 -11.12 -16.01 8.58
CA THR A 173 -10.04 -16.73 9.28
C THR A 173 -8.80 -15.85 9.27
N ASN A 174 -8.07 -15.78 10.39
CA ASN A 174 -6.81 -15.03 10.46
C ASN A 174 -5.59 -15.90 10.09
N ILE A 175 -4.39 -15.33 10.05
CA ILE A 175 -3.13 -16.06 9.79
C ILE A 175 -2.79 -17.11 10.87
N TYR A 176 -3.39 -17.02 12.05
CA TYR A 176 -3.21 -17.98 13.15
C TYR A 176 -4.24 -19.13 13.12
N GLY A 177 -5.26 -19.03 12.26
CA GLY A 177 -6.34 -20.01 12.16
C GLY A 177 -7.58 -19.67 12.99
N ASP A 178 -7.61 -18.57 13.75
CA ASP A 178 -8.79 -18.17 14.50
C ASP A 178 -9.89 -17.64 13.58
N GLU A 179 -11.14 -17.91 13.96
CA GLU A 179 -12.31 -17.52 13.20
C GLU A 179 -13.04 -16.33 13.82
N ILE A 180 -13.43 -15.36 13.00
CA ILE A 180 -14.21 -14.18 13.40
C ILE A 180 -15.44 -14.12 12.48
N THR A 181 -16.64 -14.10 13.06
CA THR A 181 -17.88 -14.03 12.28
C THR A 181 -18.58 -12.69 12.49
N LEU A 182 -18.88 -12.01 11.38
CA LEU A 182 -19.80 -10.88 11.34
C LEU A 182 -21.17 -11.39 10.91
N THR A 183 -22.18 -11.22 11.77
CA THR A 183 -23.53 -11.75 11.51
C THR A 183 -24.49 -10.69 10.96
N GLY A 184 -25.36 -11.11 10.05
CA GLY A 184 -26.50 -10.34 9.55
C GLY A 184 -26.13 -9.04 8.84
N VAL A 185 -25.00 -9.02 8.13
CA VAL A 185 -24.48 -7.84 7.45
C VAL A 185 -25.33 -7.53 6.21
N ASP A 186 -25.81 -6.29 6.11
CA ASP A 186 -26.68 -5.83 5.03
C ASP A 186 -25.90 -5.08 3.94
N PHE A 187 -25.61 -5.77 2.84
CA PHE A 187 -24.97 -5.19 1.66
C PHE A 187 -26.01 -4.54 0.75
N VAL A 188 -25.88 -3.24 0.50
CA VAL A 188 -26.74 -2.44 -0.39
C VAL A 188 -25.94 -1.95 -1.60
N PHE A 189 -26.64 -1.64 -2.69
CA PHE A 189 -26.02 -1.31 -3.98
C PHE A 189 -26.60 -0.03 -4.58
N ASP A 190 -25.74 0.94 -4.90
CA ASP A 190 -26.11 2.14 -5.67
C ASP A 190 -26.52 1.85 -7.12
N LYS A 191 -25.89 0.84 -7.73
CA LYS A 191 -26.10 0.43 -9.13
C LYS A 191 -26.51 -1.03 -9.19
N THR A 192 -27.67 -1.28 -9.75
CA THR A 192 -28.26 -2.61 -9.89
C THR A 192 -28.32 -3.04 -11.37
N GLY A 193 -28.71 -4.29 -11.63
CA GLY A 193 -28.84 -4.81 -13.00
C GLY A 193 -27.50 -5.00 -13.73
N GLN A 194 -26.39 -5.09 -13.00
CA GLN A 194 -25.07 -5.41 -13.55
C GLN A 194 -24.71 -6.86 -13.25
N SER A 195 -23.87 -7.47 -14.10
CA SER A 195 -23.39 -8.84 -13.91
C SER A 195 -22.48 -8.98 -12.69
N LEU A 196 -21.80 -7.91 -12.28
CA LEU A 196 -21.01 -7.84 -11.06
C LEU A 196 -21.50 -6.66 -10.22
N LEU A 197 -22.13 -6.96 -9.10
CA LEU A 197 -22.61 -6.00 -8.11
C LEU A 197 -21.50 -5.72 -7.11
N LYS A 198 -21.31 -4.44 -6.76
CA LYS A 198 -20.36 -4.01 -5.74
C LYS A 198 -21.12 -3.21 -4.71
N SER A 199 -21.15 -3.71 -3.48
CA SER A 199 -21.88 -3.04 -2.41
C SER A 199 -21.18 -1.76 -2.00
N ASP A 200 -21.95 -0.86 -1.40
CA ASP A 200 -21.39 0.28 -0.69
C ASP A 200 -20.55 -0.20 0.50
N TYR A 201 -19.70 0.69 1.00
CA TYR A 201 -18.97 0.47 2.23
C TYR A 201 -19.88 0.74 3.43
N ILE A 202 -20.01 -0.26 4.30
CA ILE A 202 -20.76 -0.15 5.54
C ILE A 202 -19.84 -0.38 6.74
N GLU A 203 -20.14 0.24 7.87
CA GLU A 203 -19.38 0.02 9.10
C GLU A 203 -19.61 -1.40 9.62
N CYS A 204 -18.55 -2.03 10.13
CA CYS A 204 -18.66 -3.35 10.74
C CYS A 204 -17.90 -3.45 12.06
N LYS A 205 -18.35 -4.40 12.89
CA LYS A 205 -17.76 -4.68 14.21
C LYS A 205 -16.48 -5.52 14.09
N LEU A 206 -15.53 -5.04 13.29
CA LEU A 206 -14.21 -5.64 13.13
C LEU A 206 -13.14 -4.60 13.49
N PRO A 207 -12.32 -4.81 14.53
CA PRO A 207 -11.23 -3.88 14.83
C PRO A 207 -10.21 -3.80 13.68
N ASP A 208 -9.77 -2.60 13.34
CA ASP A 208 -8.89 -2.30 12.19
C ASP A 208 -7.55 -3.06 12.21
N LYS A 209 -7.02 -3.34 13.41
CA LYS A 209 -5.84 -4.19 13.62
C LYS A 209 -5.98 -5.58 12.98
N TYR A 210 -7.21 -6.09 12.85
CA TYR A 210 -7.45 -7.40 12.25
C TYR A 210 -7.34 -7.39 10.72
N ILE A 211 -7.54 -6.24 10.07
CA ILE A 211 -7.55 -6.15 8.59
C ILE A 211 -6.27 -6.77 8.01
N LYS A 212 -5.10 -6.43 8.55
CA LYS A 212 -3.82 -6.94 8.03
C LYS A 212 -3.65 -8.45 8.20
N ILE A 213 -4.21 -9.04 9.27
CA ILE A 213 -3.99 -10.46 9.63
C ILE A 213 -5.09 -11.41 9.14
N ILE A 214 -6.20 -10.93 8.58
CA ILE A 214 -7.23 -11.81 8.00
C ILE A 214 -6.68 -12.50 6.74
N SER A 215 -6.66 -13.82 6.69
CA SER A 215 -6.09 -14.60 5.58
C SER A 215 -7.14 -15.02 4.56
N SER A 216 -8.38 -15.29 4.98
CA SER A 216 -9.46 -15.75 4.10
C SER A 216 -10.83 -15.27 4.55
N SER A 217 -11.82 -15.43 3.67
CA SER A 217 -13.22 -15.09 3.95
C SER A 217 -14.16 -16.14 3.37
N LYS A 218 -15.25 -16.44 4.08
CA LYS A 218 -16.41 -17.18 3.60
C LYS A 218 -17.67 -16.32 3.79
N VAL A 219 -18.63 -16.44 2.89
CA VAL A 219 -19.88 -15.67 2.92
C VAL A 219 -21.06 -16.63 2.89
N TYR A 220 -22.00 -16.43 3.80
CA TYR A 220 -23.22 -17.22 3.93
C TYR A 220 -24.40 -16.27 3.72
N ILE A 221 -24.97 -16.30 2.51
CA ILE A 221 -26.11 -15.46 2.15
C ILE A 221 -27.33 -16.00 2.87
N GLN A 222 -27.98 -15.15 3.68
CA GLN A 222 -29.23 -15.49 4.34
C GLN A 222 -30.40 -15.17 3.41
N LYS A 223 -30.43 -13.92 2.91
CA LYS A 223 -31.53 -13.39 2.09
C LYS A 223 -31.02 -12.38 1.08
N TYR A 224 -31.74 -12.24 -0.03
CA TYR A 224 -31.54 -11.14 -0.96
C TYR A 224 -32.88 -10.58 -1.44
N VAL A 225 -32.87 -9.31 -1.82
CA VAL A 225 -34.05 -8.55 -2.21
C VAL A 225 -33.94 -8.18 -3.67
N THR A 226 -34.96 -8.48 -4.46
CA THR A 226 -35.10 -8.01 -5.83
C THR A 226 -36.35 -7.14 -5.98
N SER A 227 -36.59 -6.59 -7.17
CA SER A 227 -37.85 -5.92 -7.49
C SER A 227 -39.10 -6.82 -7.36
N ARG A 228 -38.93 -8.15 -7.42
CA ARG A 228 -40.03 -9.13 -7.39
C ARG A 228 -40.35 -9.65 -5.99
N GLY A 229 -39.42 -9.54 -5.04
CA GLY A 229 -39.64 -10.03 -3.68
C GLY A 229 -38.36 -10.25 -2.88
N VAL A 230 -38.52 -10.90 -1.73
CA VAL A 230 -37.44 -11.29 -0.82
C VAL A 230 -37.24 -12.80 -0.92
N TYR A 231 -36.01 -13.21 -1.19
CA TYR A 231 -35.62 -14.61 -1.39
C TYR A 231 -34.68 -15.04 -0.28
N SER A 232 -34.81 -16.27 0.20
CA SER A 232 -33.90 -16.85 1.20
C SER A 232 -32.97 -17.85 0.53
N CYS A 233 -31.69 -17.82 0.87
CA CYS A 233 -30.74 -18.86 0.50
C CYS A 233 -30.78 -19.92 1.60
N GLY A 234 -31.54 -21.00 1.37
CA GLY A 234 -31.73 -22.08 2.35
C GLY A 234 -30.69 -23.20 2.28
N ASP A 235 -29.68 -23.06 1.42
CA ASP A 235 -28.65 -24.06 1.17
C ASP A 235 -27.33 -23.67 1.85
N ASP A 236 -26.53 -24.68 2.17
CA ASP A 236 -25.16 -24.46 2.61
C ASP A 236 -24.23 -24.28 1.39
N PRO A 237 -23.36 -23.26 1.39
CA PRO A 237 -22.39 -23.07 0.32
C PRO A 237 -21.28 -24.13 0.36
N ILE A 238 -20.73 -24.44 -0.81
CA ILE A 238 -19.63 -25.36 -1.01
C ILE A 238 -18.30 -24.63 -0.80
N ASP A 239 -17.40 -25.21 -0.02
CA ASP A 239 -16.06 -24.68 0.19
C ASP A 239 -15.17 -24.85 -1.05
N VAL A 240 -14.32 -23.86 -1.28
CA VAL A 240 -13.29 -23.92 -2.33
C VAL A 240 -12.14 -24.81 -1.85
N ASP A 241 -11.93 -25.92 -2.54
CA ASP A 241 -10.82 -26.85 -2.30
C ASP A 241 -9.61 -26.50 -3.19
N LEU A 242 -9.02 -25.32 -2.93
CA LEU A 242 -7.80 -24.84 -3.59
C LEU A 242 -6.93 -24.09 -2.58
N SER A 243 -5.61 -24.22 -2.71
CA SER A 243 -4.69 -23.39 -1.92
C SER A 243 -4.89 -21.90 -2.25
N PRO A 244 -4.61 -20.97 -1.32
CA PRO A 244 -4.81 -19.53 -1.57
C PRO A 244 -4.10 -19.00 -2.83
N LEU A 245 -2.88 -19.49 -3.08
CA LEU A 245 -2.09 -19.14 -4.26
C LEU A 245 -2.77 -19.61 -5.56
N LYS A 246 -3.20 -20.88 -5.61
CA LYS A 246 -3.92 -21.46 -6.76
C LYS A 246 -5.25 -20.76 -6.99
N PHE A 247 -5.99 -20.48 -5.93
CA PHE A 247 -7.28 -19.82 -6.03
C PHE A 247 -7.16 -18.41 -6.59
N LYS A 248 -6.17 -17.64 -6.14
CA LYS A 248 -5.85 -16.32 -6.68
C LYS A 248 -5.52 -16.37 -8.18
N ALA A 249 -4.65 -17.29 -8.59
CA ALA A 249 -4.28 -17.45 -9.99
C ALA A 249 -5.47 -17.87 -10.87
N LEU A 250 -6.30 -18.81 -10.38
CA LEU A 250 -7.52 -19.23 -11.06
C LEU A 250 -8.46 -18.03 -11.31
N LYS A 251 -8.71 -17.20 -10.30
CA LYS A 251 -9.53 -15.98 -10.43
C LYS A 251 -8.97 -15.02 -11.48
N MET A 252 -7.65 -14.82 -11.51
CA MET A 252 -6.98 -13.96 -12.49
C MET A 252 -7.13 -14.49 -13.91
N LYS A 253 -6.96 -15.81 -14.11
CA LYS A 253 -7.00 -16.45 -15.42
C LYS A 253 -8.41 -16.66 -15.96
N LYS A 254 -9.38 -16.96 -15.10
CA LYS A 254 -10.73 -17.42 -15.50
C LYS A 254 -11.86 -16.48 -15.09
N GLY A 255 -11.58 -15.45 -14.30
CA GLY A 255 -12.56 -14.48 -13.84
C GLY A 255 -12.97 -14.67 -12.37
N LEU A 256 -13.66 -13.66 -11.82
CA LEU A 256 -13.92 -13.58 -10.38
C LEU A 256 -14.89 -14.65 -9.84
N ASP A 257 -15.71 -15.27 -10.67
CA ASP A 257 -16.56 -16.42 -10.27
C ASP A 257 -15.86 -17.77 -10.31
N ALA A 258 -14.63 -17.85 -10.82
CA ALA A 258 -13.95 -19.13 -10.86
C ALA A 258 -13.64 -19.64 -9.44
N VAL A 259 -14.02 -20.88 -9.14
CA VAL A 259 -13.92 -21.54 -7.83
C VAL A 259 -13.27 -22.92 -7.90
N CYS A 260 -13.22 -23.54 -9.07
CA CYS A 260 -12.51 -24.79 -9.29
C CYS A 260 -11.93 -24.87 -10.69
N ASN A 261 -11.07 -25.87 -10.92
CA ASN A 261 -10.63 -26.24 -12.26
C ASN A 261 -11.74 -27.01 -13.00
N TYR A 262 -11.71 -26.96 -14.32
CA TYR A 262 -12.58 -27.78 -15.16
C TYR A 262 -12.26 -29.26 -14.96
N LYS A 263 -13.30 -30.09 -14.84
CA LYS A 263 -13.20 -31.55 -14.73
C LYS A 263 -14.34 -32.19 -15.52
N SER A 264 -14.11 -33.36 -16.11
CA SER A 264 -15.14 -34.13 -16.81
C SER A 264 -14.82 -35.61 -16.72
N ASP A 265 -15.83 -36.43 -16.51
CA ASP A 265 -15.75 -37.90 -16.55
C ASP A 265 -16.48 -38.49 -17.77
N GLY A 266 -16.99 -37.64 -18.66
CA GLY A 266 -17.77 -38.00 -19.84
C GLY A 266 -19.28 -38.08 -19.59
N LEU A 267 -19.73 -38.31 -18.36
CA LEU A 267 -21.15 -38.30 -17.98
C LEU A 267 -21.60 -36.95 -17.46
N VAL A 268 -20.70 -36.22 -16.79
CA VAL A 268 -20.90 -34.85 -16.33
C VAL A 268 -19.62 -34.05 -16.49
N TRP A 269 -19.72 -32.73 -16.40
CA TRP A 269 -18.56 -31.85 -16.35
C TRP A 269 -18.75 -30.68 -15.39
N THR A 270 -17.71 -30.40 -14.61
CA THR A 270 -17.68 -29.28 -13.67
C THR A 270 -17.10 -28.04 -14.34
N CYS A 271 -17.88 -26.96 -14.36
CA CYS A 271 -17.44 -25.67 -14.86
C CYS A 271 -16.49 -24.98 -13.87
N ASN A 272 -15.66 -24.04 -14.33
CA ASN A 272 -14.85 -23.22 -13.42
C ASN A 272 -15.67 -22.46 -12.37
N CYS A 273 -16.95 -22.15 -12.62
CA CYS A 273 -17.86 -21.54 -11.63
C CYS A 273 -18.36 -22.53 -10.55
N GLY A 274 -17.92 -23.78 -10.59
CA GLY A 274 -18.25 -24.84 -9.62
C GLY A 274 -19.53 -25.60 -9.91
N HIS A 275 -20.35 -25.17 -10.88
CA HIS A 275 -21.55 -25.90 -11.26
C HIS A 275 -21.22 -27.16 -12.07
N VAL A 276 -21.90 -28.26 -11.75
CA VAL A 276 -21.80 -29.54 -12.47
C VAL A 276 -22.90 -29.60 -13.52
N ASN A 277 -22.50 -29.76 -14.78
CA ASN A 277 -23.40 -29.83 -15.93
C ASN A 277 -23.48 -31.28 -16.43
N GLU A 278 -24.60 -31.64 -17.05
CA GLU A 278 -24.77 -32.95 -17.68
C GLU A 278 -23.83 -33.13 -18.89
N GLY A 279 -23.48 -34.39 -19.15
CA GLY A 279 -22.70 -34.79 -20.32
C GLY A 279 -23.43 -34.44 -21.62
N GLY A 280 -22.72 -33.80 -22.54
CA GLY A 280 -23.28 -33.29 -23.79
C GLY A 280 -23.76 -31.84 -23.74
N ALA A 281 -23.87 -31.21 -22.56
CA ALA A 281 -24.13 -29.78 -22.48
C ALA A 281 -22.93 -28.97 -22.99
N GLU A 282 -23.14 -28.12 -24.00
CA GLU A 282 -22.08 -27.30 -24.61
C GLU A 282 -21.68 -26.09 -23.76
N GLU A 283 -22.59 -25.59 -22.92
CA GLU A 283 -22.41 -24.39 -22.09
C GLU A 283 -22.82 -24.63 -20.65
N CYS A 284 -22.19 -23.90 -19.72
CA CYS A 284 -22.55 -23.99 -18.32
C CYS A 284 -23.89 -23.29 -18.05
N VAL A 285 -24.82 -23.98 -17.38
CA VAL A 285 -26.16 -23.45 -17.07
C VAL A 285 -26.14 -22.20 -16.18
N ILE A 286 -25.10 -22.03 -15.35
CA ILE A 286 -24.99 -20.88 -14.44
C ILE A 286 -24.28 -19.69 -15.09
N CYS A 287 -23.09 -19.92 -15.64
CA CYS A 287 -22.21 -18.82 -16.08
C CYS A 287 -22.07 -18.71 -17.60
N SER A 288 -22.74 -19.58 -18.36
CA SER A 288 -22.76 -19.59 -19.83
C SER A 288 -21.39 -19.79 -20.50
N ARG A 289 -20.34 -20.16 -19.75
CA ARG A 289 -19.05 -20.53 -20.35
C ARG A 289 -19.19 -21.79 -21.18
N LYS A 290 -18.62 -21.76 -22.39
CA LYS A 290 -18.55 -22.92 -23.28
C LYS A 290 -17.58 -23.97 -22.76
N GLN A 291 -18.00 -25.23 -22.77
CA GLN A 291 -17.19 -26.36 -22.33
C GLN A 291 -15.86 -26.44 -23.10
N ASP A 292 -15.90 -26.23 -24.42
CA ASP A 292 -14.71 -26.35 -25.28
C ASP A 292 -13.66 -25.27 -25.03
N GLU A 293 -14.08 -24.06 -24.65
CA GLU A 293 -13.17 -22.99 -24.23
C GLU A 293 -12.42 -23.35 -22.94
N MET A 294 -13.05 -24.16 -22.07
CA MET A 294 -12.43 -24.68 -20.86
C MET A 294 -11.55 -25.91 -21.12
N LYS A 295 -11.95 -26.81 -22.04
CA LYS A 295 -11.14 -27.97 -22.48
C LYS A 295 -9.82 -27.55 -23.12
N ASN A 296 -9.83 -26.51 -23.95
CA ASN A 296 -8.64 -25.97 -24.61
C ASN A 296 -7.65 -25.31 -23.63
N THR A 297 -7.98 -25.27 -22.34
CA THR A 297 -7.09 -24.80 -21.27
C THR A 297 -6.64 -25.90 -20.33
N VAL A 298 -6.84 -27.17 -20.66
CA VAL A 298 -6.25 -28.30 -19.91
C VAL A 298 -4.75 -28.33 -20.21
N SER A 299 -4.06 -27.32 -19.66
CA SER A 299 -2.63 -27.35 -19.45
C SER A 299 -2.34 -28.53 -18.54
N PHE A 300 -1.37 -29.35 -18.94
CA PHE A 300 -0.70 -30.35 -18.13
C PHE A 300 -0.96 -30.19 -16.61
N ASN A 301 -1.56 -31.21 -15.97
CA ASN A 301 -1.74 -31.19 -14.52
C ASN A 301 -0.38 -31.32 -13.83
N TYR A 302 0.20 -30.17 -13.50
CA TYR A 302 1.54 -30.07 -12.95
C TYR A 302 1.61 -30.42 -11.46
N GLU A 303 0.48 -30.61 -10.77
CA GLU A 303 0.46 -30.85 -9.32
C GLU A 303 1.22 -32.11 -8.90
N PRO A 304 1.00 -33.30 -9.51
CA PRO A 304 1.75 -34.50 -9.13
C PRO A 304 3.25 -34.36 -9.38
N MET A 305 3.62 -33.64 -10.45
CA MET A 305 5.01 -33.35 -10.76
C MET A 305 5.64 -32.46 -9.68
N ILE A 306 4.95 -31.40 -9.24
CA ILE A 306 5.44 -30.52 -8.17
C ILE A 306 5.57 -31.28 -6.85
N GLU A 307 4.60 -32.12 -6.49
CA GLU A 307 4.69 -32.93 -5.28
C GLU A 307 5.90 -33.87 -5.32
N GLU A 308 6.19 -34.49 -6.48
CA GLU A 308 7.42 -35.27 -6.65
C GLU A 308 8.69 -34.39 -6.54
N MET A 309 8.69 -33.18 -7.11
CA MET A 309 9.80 -32.22 -6.98
C MET A 309 10.04 -31.82 -5.52
N ARG A 310 9.00 -31.64 -4.72
CA ARG A 310 9.12 -31.30 -3.29
C ARG A 310 9.81 -32.38 -2.47
N GLN A 311 9.80 -33.63 -2.93
CA GLN A 311 10.50 -34.75 -2.27
C GLN A 311 11.99 -34.83 -2.64
N LYS A 312 12.49 -33.97 -3.55
CA LYS A 312 13.91 -33.95 -3.96
C LYS A 312 14.74 -33.03 -3.09
N GLU A 313 16.06 -33.19 -3.09
CA GLU A 313 16.96 -32.36 -2.29
C GLU A 313 17.67 -31.29 -3.13
N TYR A 314 18.03 -31.64 -4.38
CA TYR A 314 18.81 -30.79 -5.28
C TYR A 314 18.06 -30.42 -6.56
N VAL A 315 18.42 -29.29 -7.18
CA VAL A 315 17.79 -28.82 -8.43
C VAL A 315 17.99 -29.79 -9.58
N MET A 316 19.08 -30.56 -9.60
CA MET A 316 19.32 -31.59 -10.62
C MET A 316 18.23 -32.67 -10.60
N GLU A 317 17.85 -33.13 -9.42
CA GLU A 317 16.78 -34.13 -9.27
C GLU A 317 15.41 -33.53 -9.63
N ILE A 318 15.17 -32.25 -9.31
CA ILE A 318 13.95 -31.52 -9.71
C ILE A 318 13.86 -31.43 -11.24
N LYS A 319 14.99 -31.15 -11.91
CA LYS A 319 15.07 -31.16 -13.37
C LYS A 319 14.77 -32.55 -13.93
N ASP A 320 15.27 -33.62 -13.32
CA ASP A 320 14.94 -34.98 -13.75
C ASP A 320 13.44 -35.27 -13.66
N VAL A 321 12.78 -34.82 -12.58
CA VAL A 321 11.32 -34.90 -12.45
C VAL A 321 10.63 -34.13 -13.58
N LEU A 322 11.03 -32.87 -13.85
CA LEU A 322 10.47 -32.11 -14.97
C LEU A 322 10.60 -32.85 -16.30
N MET A 323 11.78 -33.44 -16.57
CA MET A 323 12.05 -34.13 -17.83
C MET A 323 11.17 -35.37 -18.05
N LYS A 324 10.68 -36.02 -16.98
CA LYS A 324 9.69 -37.12 -17.10
C LYS A 324 8.37 -36.65 -17.70
N HIS A 325 8.00 -35.39 -17.44
CA HIS A 325 6.70 -34.82 -17.78
C HIS A 325 6.75 -33.80 -18.94
N ILE A 326 7.95 -33.35 -19.35
CA ILE A 326 8.14 -32.26 -20.31
C ILE A 326 7.44 -32.47 -21.66
N LYS A 327 7.21 -33.72 -22.06
CA LYS A 327 6.53 -34.07 -23.31
C LYS A 327 5.02 -33.82 -23.25
N ASP A 328 4.45 -33.87 -22.05
CA ASP A 328 3.02 -33.67 -21.80
C ASP A 328 2.70 -32.20 -21.53
N ILE A 329 3.73 -31.37 -21.29
CA ILE A 329 3.62 -29.93 -21.07
C ILE A 329 3.49 -29.18 -22.40
N ASP A 330 2.67 -28.14 -22.44
CA ASP A 330 2.51 -27.24 -23.59
C ASP A 330 3.85 -26.70 -24.09
N SER A 331 4.07 -26.76 -25.41
CA SER A 331 5.34 -26.35 -26.04
C SER A 331 5.75 -24.91 -25.70
N GLY A 332 4.78 -24.02 -25.50
CA GLY A 332 5.01 -22.63 -25.10
C GLY A 332 5.64 -22.46 -23.70
N LEU A 333 5.41 -23.40 -22.78
CA LEU A 333 5.94 -23.35 -21.40
C LEU A 333 7.30 -24.07 -21.27
N ARG A 334 7.59 -25.02 -22.16
CA ARG A 334 8.79 -25.87 -22.06
C ARG A 334 10.09 -25.07 -21.97
N MET A 335 10.23 -24.04 -22.81
CA MET A 335 11.47 -23.25 -22.86
C MET A 335 11.71 -22.51 -21.54
N GLN A 336 10.68 -21.84 -21.03
CA GLN A 336 10.75 -21.11 -19.76
C GLN A 336 11.00 -22.05 -18.57
N LEU A 337 10.40 -23.24 -18.56
CA LEU A 337 10.67 -24.26 -17.54
C LEU A 337 12.13 -24.74 -17.56
N LEU A 338 12.69 -24.96 -18.75
CA LEU A 338 14.09 -25.34 -18.89
C LEU A 338 15.05 -24.20 -18.47
N GLU A 339 14.73 -22.96 -18.81
CA GLU A 339 15.49 -21.77 -18.36
C GLU A 339 15.47 -21.64 -16.83
N ILE A 340 14.33 -21.86 -16.18
CA ILE A 340 14.22 -21.88 -14.71
C ILE A 340 15.15 -22.95 -14.12
N MET A 341 15.17 -24.15 -14.70
CA MET A 341 16.04 -25.24 -14.24
C MET A 341 17.53 -24.92 -14.43
N GLU A 342 17.91 -24.40 -15.60
CA GLU A 342 19.31 -24.03 -15.89
C GLU A 342 19.81 -22.92 -14.97
N SER A 343 18.99 -21.88 -14.79
CA SER A 343 19.28 -20.80 -13.85
C SER A 343 19.41 -21.33 -12.42
N GLY A 344 18.48 -22.19 -11.99
CA GLY A 344 18.50 -22.82 -10.66
C GLY A 344 19.78 -23.62 -10.42
N LEU A 345 20.20 -24.45 -11.38
CA LEU A 345 21.44 -25.22 -11.31
C LEU A 345 22.69 -24.34 -11.22
N GLN A 346 22.72 -23.22 -11.94
CA GLN A 346 23.83 -22.28 -11.90
C GLN A 346 23.92 -21.57 -10.53
N TYR A 347 22.78 -21.13 -10.00
CA TYR A 347 22.74 -20.48 -8.69
C TYR A 347 23.04 -21.47 -7.56
N GLU A 348 22.57 -22.71 -7.66
CA GLU A 348 22.82 -23.72 -6.61
C GLU A 348 24.32 -23.99 -6.41
N LYS A 349 25.07 -24.03 -7.51
CA LYS A 349 26.54 -24.17 -7.49
C LYS A 349 27.26 -22.99 -6.83
N THR A 350 26.68 -21.79 -6.87
CA THR A 350 27.37 -20.55 -6.46
C THR A 350 26.84 -19.96 -5.15
N ARG A 351 25.62 -20.32 -4.72
CA ARG A 351 24.90 -19.67 -3.62
C ARG A 351 24.25 -20.63 -2.63
N GLY A 352 24.37 -21.95 -2.81
CA GLY A 352 23.74 -22.95 -1.94
C GLY A 352 22.36 -23.38 -2.43
N ASN A 353 21.64 -24.18 -1.63
CA ASN A 353 20.42 -24.87 -2.05
C ASN A 353 19.38 -23.92 -2.68
N MET A 354 18.90 -24.25 -3.89
CA MET A 354 17.92 -23.44 -4.65
C MET A 354 16.58 -24.17 -4.85
N LYS A 355 16.37 -25.32 -4.21
CA LYS A 355 15.16 -26.16 -4.34
C LYS A 355 13.86 -25.35 -4.26
N ASP A 356 13.63 -24.67 -3.15
CA ASP A 356 12.34 -24.02 -2.90
C ASP A 356 12.08 -22.87 -3.88
N THR A 357 13.12 -22.11 -4.21
CA THR A 357 13.03 -21.02 -5.20
C THR A 357 12.74 -21.55 -6.61
N VAL A 358 13.32 -22.68 -7.00
CA VAL A 358 13.06 -23.29 -8.31
C VAL A 358 11.63 -23.81 -8.37
N ILE A 359 11.17 -24.53 -7.33
CA ILE A 359 9.80 -25.04 -7.25
C ILE A 359 8.80 -23.88 -7.32
N GLU A 360 9.03 -22.81 -6.56
CA GLU A 360 8.18 -21.61 -6.58
C GLU A 360 8.09 -20.99 -7.99
N LYS A 361 9.22 -20.85 -8.70
CA LYS A 361 9.25 -20.31 -10.07
C LYS A 361 8.49 -21.21 -11.06
N VAL A 362 8.65 -22.54 -10.95
CA VAL A 362 7.91 -23.50 -11.78
C VAL A 362 6.42 -23.39 -11.50
N GLU A 363 6.00 -23.37 -10.24
CA GLU A 363 4.60 -23.20 -9.85
C GLU A 363 4.02 -21.89 -10.38
N ASN A 364 4.73 -20.76 -10.20
CA ASN A 364 4.31 -19.45 -10.69
C ASN A 364 4.12 -19.45 -12.21
N LEU A 365 5.01 -20.12 -12.94
CA LEU A 365 4.91 -20.21 -14.39
C LEU A 365 3.63 -20.95 -14.84
N PHE A 366 3.29 -22.08 -14.22
CA PHE A 366 2.05 -22.79 -14.52
C PHE A 366 0.79 -22.02 -14.11
N LEU A 367 0.91 -21.20 -13.06
CA LEU A 367 -0.15 -20.34 -12.57
C LEU A 367 -0.31 -19.05 -13.39
N GLY A 368 0.67 -18.72 -14.24
CA GLY A 368 0.71 -17.46 -15.00
C GLY A 368 0.91 -16.23 -14.12
N LEU A 369 1.69 -16.37 -13.04
CA LEU A 369 1.98 -15.33 -12.04
C LEU A 369 3.29 -14.58 -12.31
#